data_AF-D6A3C7-F1
#
_entry.id   AF-D6A3C7-F1
#
_cell.length_a   1.000
_cell.length_b   1.000
_cell.length_c   1.000
_cell.angle_alpha   90.00
_cell.angle_beta   90.00
_cell.angle_gamma   90.00
#
_symmetry.space_group_name_H-M   'P 1'
#
loop_
_entity.id
_entity.type
_entity.pdbx_description
1 polymer ?
#
loop_
_entity_poly.entity_id
_entity_poly.type
_entity_poly.pdbx_seq_one_letter_code
_entity_poly.pdbx_strand_id
1 'polypeptide(L)'
;MPVTVALMWEARAAEGRGEELLAWARAQELAGEPLRRETFRAPGDRVLVITWWDAPYDAELPELPEPAGELVTRAVHRWRFESVAAEQGPMRNAEQGPRRSKAP
;
A
#
# COMPACT_ATOMS: atom_id res chain seq x y z
N MET A 1 -16.93 13.98 9.96
CA MET A 1 -16.22 12.69 10.01
C MET A 1 -14.78 12.99 9.66
N PRO A 2 -13.77 12.48 10.39
CA PRO A 2 -12.40 12.49 9.87
C PRO A 2 -12.42 11.80 8.50
N VAL A 3 -11.90 12.48 7.48
CA VAL A 3 -11.79 11.92 6.13
C VAL A 3 -10.47 11.17 6.08
N THR A 4 -10.48 9.93 5.60
CA THR A 4 -9.24 9.22 5.31
C THR A 4 -8.99 9.24 3.81
N VAL A 5 -7.85 9.78 3.41
CA VAL A 5 -7.42 9.83 2.02
C VAL A 5 -6.42 8.71 1.76
N ALA A 6 -6.67 7.93 0.72
CA ALA A 6 -5.69 7.00 0.16
C ALA A 6 -4.97 7.66 -1.02
N LEU A 7 -3.63 7.76 -0.93
CA LEU A 7 -2.76 8.18 -2.02
C LEU A 7 -2.13 6.96 -2.66
N MET A 8 -2.40 6.77 -3.94
CA MET A 8 -1.84 5.70 -4.75
C MET A 8 -0.73 6.25 -5.62
N TRP A 9 0.42 5.59 -5.57
CA TRP A 9 1.57 5.80 -6.46
C TRP A 9 1.85 4.49 -7.21
N GLU A 10 1.93 4.53 -8.54
CA GLU A 10 2.26 3.37 -9.36
C GLU A 10 3.39 3.71 -10.33
N ALA A 11 4.39 2.83 -10.43
CA ALA A 11 5.43 2.90 -11.43
C ALA A 11 5.66 1.56 -12.10
N ARG A 12 6.16 1.62 -13.34
CA ARG A 12 6.63 0.47 -14.10
C ARG A 12 8.12 0.61 -14.34
N ALA A 13 8.90 -0.36 -13.85
CA ALA A 13 10.35 -0.33 -14.02
C ALA A 13 10.74 -0.54 -15.49
N ALA A 14 11.98 -0.18 -15.82
CA ALA A 14 12.66 -0.74 -16.98
C ALA A 14 12.76 -2.27 -16.87
N GLU A 15 12.83 -2.93 -18.03
CA GLU A 15 12.74 -4.39 -18.13
C GLU A 15 13.76 -5.09 -17.21
N GLY A 16 13.27 -5.98 -16.35
CA GLY A 16 14.08 -6.74 -15.40
C GLY A 16 14.51 -5.95 -14.15
N ARG A 17 14.14 -4.67 -14.02
CA ARG A 17 14.49 -3.82 -12.87
C ARG A 17 13.36 -3.71 -11.81
N GLY A 18 12.37 -4.61 -11.85
CA GLY A 18 11.24 -4.57 -10.92
C GLY A 18 11.64 -4.64 -9.45
N GLU A 19 12.60 -5.50 -9.09
CA GLU A 19 13.09 -5.63 -7.71
C GLU A 19 13.90 -4.40 -7.26
N GLU A 20 14.63 -3.76 -8.18
CA GLU A 20 15.34 -2.51 -7.89
C GLU A 20 14.36 -1.36 -7.64
N LEU A 21 13.31 -1.25 -8.45
CA LEU A 21 12.24 -0.28 -8.24
C LEU A 21 11.51 -0.52 -6.91
N LEU A 22 11.29 -1.80 -6.54
CA LEU A 22 10.68 -2.15 -5.26
C LEU A 22 11.56 -1.73 -4.08
N ALA A 23 12.86 -2.03 -4.14
CA ALA A 23 13.82 -1.63 -3.13
C ALA A 23 13.89 -0.10 -3.01
N TRP A 24 13.96 0.60 -4.14
CA TRP A 24 13.94 2.05 -4.21
C TRP A 24 12.67 2.63 -3.55
N ALA A 25 11.49 2.09 -3.90
CA ALA A 25 10.21 2.59 -3.37
C ALA A 25 10.08 2.38 -1.86
N ARG A 26 10.61 1.26 -1.32
CA ARG A 26 10.64 1.00 0.12
C ARG A 26 11.59 1.91 0.89
N ALA A 27 12.68 2.34 0.25
CA ALA A 27 13.65 3.26 0.85
C ALA A 27 13.15 4.71 0.90
N GLN A 28 12.06 5.06 0.21
CA GLN A 28 11.52 6.42 0.24
C GLN A 28 10.83 6.72 1.57
N GLU A 29 11.43 7.62 2.34
CA GLU A 29 10.84 8.23 3.53
C GLU A 29 9.83 9.30 3.13
N LEU A 30 8.76 9.43 3.92
CA LEU A 30 7.72 10.45 3.73
C LEU A 30 7.82 11.46 4.87
N ALA A 31 7.57 12.73 4.57
CA ALA A 31 7.52 13.80 5.56
C ALA A 31 6.20 13.72 6.36
N GLY A 32 6.09 12.70 7.21
CA GLY A 32 4.91 12.39 8.00
C GLY A 32 4.67 10.88 8.09
N GLU A 33 3.91 10.45 9.10
CA GLU A 33 3.55 9.05 9.30
C GLU A 33 2.12 8.81 8.78
N PRO A 34 1.94 8.04 7.70
CA PRO A 34 0.60 7.64 7.27
C PRO A 34 0.00 6.65 8.27
N LEU A 35 -1.33 6.63 8.40
CA LEU A 35 -2.07 5.62 9.17
C LEU A 35 -1.70 4.19 8.75
N ARG A 36 -1.42 4.01 7.46
CA ARG A 36 -1.02 2.76 6.85
C ARG A 36 -0.20 3.03 5.59
N ARG A 37 0.81 2.19 5.35
CA ARG A 37 1.54 2.13 4.09
C ARG A 37 1.58 0.69 3.63
N GLU A 38 1.14 0.45 2.40
CA GLU A 38 1.21 -0.86 1.77
C GLU A 38 1.99 -0.78 0.47
N THR A 39 2.71 -1.84 0.14
CA THR A 39 3.53 -1.93 -1.07
C THR A 39 3.27 -3.24 -1.77
N PHE A 40 2.92 -3.17 -3.04
CA PHE A 40 2.56 -4.31 -3.87
C PHE A 40 3.47 -4.39 -5.08
N ARG A 41 3.60 -5.61 -5.60
CA ARG A 41 4.19 -5.88 -6.91
C ARG A 41 3.16 -6.52 -7.81
N ALA A 42 3.28 -6.29 -9.11
CA ALA A 42 2.44 -6.91 -10.13
C ALA A 42 3.28 -7.30 -11.36
N PRO A 43 2.76 -8.20 -12.24
CA PRO A 43 3.44 -8.57 -13.46
C PRO A 43 3.85 -7.37 -14.32
N GLY A 44 4.95 -7.52 -15.06
CA GLY A 44 5.50 -6.49 -15.93
C GLY A 44 6.30 -5.42 -15.18
N ASP A 45 7.02 -5.81 -14.12
CA ASP A 45 7.90 -4.97 -13.29
C ASP A 45 7.18 -3.75 -12.68
N ARG A 46 5.95 -3.95 -12.18
CA ARG A 46 5.15 -2.88 -11.59
C ARG A 46 5.26 -2.89 -10.07
N VAL A 47 5.38 -1.69 -9.52
CA VAL A 47 5.34 -1.42 -8.09
C VAL A 47 4.22 -0.42 -7.81
N LEU A 48 3.42 -0.73 -6.80
CA LEU A 48 2.32 0.08 -6.32
C LEU A 48 2.55 0.37 -4.84
N VAL A 49 2.47 1.64 -4.45
CA VAL A 49 2.50 2.06 -3.05
C VAL A 49 1.20 2.79 -2.76
N ILE A 50 0.51 2.40 -1.70
CA ILE A 50 -0.66 3.11 -1.20
C ILE A 50 -0.38 3.58 0.23
N THR A 51 -0.68 4.84 0.50
CA THR A 51 -0.61 5.43 1.84
C THR A 51 -1.98 5.98 2.25
N TRP A 52 -2.36 5.79 3.51
CA TRP A 52 -3.62 6.30 4.07
C TRP A 52 -3.34 7.39 5.09
N TRP A 53 -4.05 8.50 5.00
CA TRP A 53 -3.84 9.69 5.83
C TRP A 53 -5.16 10.12 6.47
N ASP A 54 -5.12 10.46 7.75
CA ASP A 54 -6.23 11.15 8.42
C ASP A 54 -6.16 12.64 8.08
N ALA A 55 -6.82 13.04 6.98
CA ALA A 55 -6.72 14.37 6.41
C ALA A 55 -7.89 14.66 5.45
N PRO A 56 -8.29 15.93 5.26
CA PRO A 56 -9.25 16.28 4.22
C PRO A 56 -8.70 15.96 2.82
N TYR A 57 -9.60 15.75 1.85
CA TYR A 57 -9.24 15.29 0.49
C TYR A 57 -8.25 16.19 -0.24
N ASP A 58 -8.37 17.50 -0.04
CA ASP A 58 -7.58 18.56 -0.65
C ASP A 58 -6.32 18.93 0.16
N ALA A 59 -6.02 18.22 1.25
CA ALA A 59 -4.78 18.42 1.99
C ALA A 59 -3.54 18.17 1.12
N GLU A 60 -2.53 19.01 1.30
CA GLU A 60 -1.18 18.75 0.82
C GLU A 60 -0.58 17.61 1.66
N LEU A 61 -0.32 16.47 1.02
CA LEU A 61 0.16 15.25 1.67
C LEU A 61 1.45 14.79 0.98
N PRO A 62 2.40 14.20 1.73
CA PRO A 62 3.66 13.76 1.15
C PRO A 62 3.42 12.57 0.20
N GLU A 63 4.07 12.61 -0.96
CA GLU A 63 4.01 11.57 -1.98
C GLU A 63 5.39 11.01 -2.27
N LEU A 64 5.45 9.80 -2.82
CA LEU A 64 6.72 9.26 -3.31
C LEU A 64 7.21 10.10 -4.50
N PRO A 65 8.53 10.39 -4.55
CA PRO A 65 9.11 11.14 -5.65
C PRO A 65 9.02 10.36 -6.97
N GLU A 66 9.44 11.00 -8.07
CA GLU A 66 9.69 10.27 -9.31
C GLU A 66 11.03 9.54 -9.22
N PRO A 67 11.10 8.25 -9.61
CA PRO A 67 12.37 7.54 -9.71
C PRO A 67 13.21 8.13 -10.85
N ALA A 68 14.52 7.86 -10.81
CA ALA A 68 15.39 8.23 -11.92
C ALA A 68 14.90 7.61 -13.24
N GLY A 69 15.03 8.35 -14.34
CA GLY A 69 14.44 7.99 -15.63
C GLY A 69 14.90 6.65 -16.17
N GLU A 70 16.13 6.22 -15.87
CA GLU A 70 16.63 4.90 -16.26
C GLU A 70 15.97 3.73 -15.50
N LEU A 71 15.40 3.99 -14.31
CA LEU A 71 14.77 2.96 -13.47
C LEU A 71 13.35 2.65 -13.93
N VAL A 72 12.68 3.56 -14.63
CA VAL A 72 11.28 3.44 -15.07
C VAL A 72 11.12 3.60 -16.57
N THR A 73 10.09 2.97 -17.13
CA THR A 73 9.77 3.10 -18.58
C THR A 73 8.82 4.27 -18.88
N ARG A 74 8.16 4.81 -17.86
CA ARG A 74 7.17 5.87 -17.97
C ARG A 74 7.11 6.68 -16.68
N ALA A 75 6.54 7.88 -16.77
CA ALA A 75 6.18 8.67 -15.60
C ALA A 75 5.23 7.89 -14.68
N VAL A 76 5.33 8.18 -13.38
CA VAL A 76 4.52 7.50 -12.36
C VAL A 76 3.07 7.97 -12.41
N HIS A 77 2.15 7.10 -12.04
CA HIS A 77 0.74 7.46 -11.88
C HIS A 77 0.43 7.78 -10.42
N ARG A 78 -0.34 8.85 -10.20
CA ARG A 78 -0.74 9.34 -8.88
C ARG A 78 -2.25 9.55 -8.83
N TRP A 79 -2.90 8.96 -7.84
CA TRP A 79 -4.36 9.03 -7.68
C TRP A 79 -4.71 9.22 -6.21
N ARG A 80 -5.73 10.04 -5.93
CA ARG A 80 -6.30 10.24 -4.59
C ARG A 80 -7.67 9.61 -4.50
N PHE A 81 -7.97 8.93 -3.40
CA PHE A 81 -9.26 8.33 -3.13
C PHE A 81 -9.74 8.68 -1.72
N GLU A 82 -11.03 8.92 -1.57
CA GLU A 82 -11.67 8.93 -0.25
C GLU A 82 -11.93 7.48 0.19
N SER A 83 -11.52 7.13 1.42
CA SER A 83 -11.85 5.85 2.01
C SER A 83 -13.27 5.88 2.60
N VAL A 84 -14.17 5.07 2.04
CA VAL A 84 -15.60 5.06 2.42
C VAL A 84 -15.93 4.06 3.53
N ALA A 85 -15.18 2.97 3.63
CA ALA A 85 -15.24 1.98 4.71
C ALA A 85 -14.06 0.98 4.58
N ALA A 86 -13.65 0.37 5.69
CA ALA A 86 -12.86 -0.85 5.66
C ALA A 86 -13.80 -2.04 5.90
N GLU A 87 -13.95 -2.91 4.90
CA GLU A 87 -14.70 -4.16 5.05
C GLU A 87 -13.92 -5.08 6.00
N GLN A 88 -14.49 -5.38 7.17
CA GLN A 88 -13.96 -6.41 8.07
C GLN A 88 -14.36 -7.78 7.49
N GLY A 89 -13.41 -8.53 6.93
CA GLY A 89 -13.66 -9.91 6.51
C GLY A 89 -14.10 -10.78 7.70
N PRO A 90 -14.77 -11.93 7.47
CA PRO A 90 -15.21 -12.79 8.56
C PRO A 90 -14.00 -13.22 9.40
N MET A 91 -14.00 -12.84 10.68
CA MET A 91 -12.96 -13.22 11.64
C MET A 91 -12.94 -14.75 11.75
N ARG A 92 -11.91 -15.38 11.19
CA ARG A 92 -11.75 -16.83 11.23
C ARG A 92 -11.38 -17.19 12.67
N ASN A 93 -12.37 -17.50 13.50
CA ASN A 93 -12.15 -17.98 14.86
C ASN A 93 -11.28 -19.24 14.80
N ALA A 94 -10.01 -19.10 15.15
CA ALA A 94 -9.17 -20.24 15.44
C ALA A 94 -9.64 -20.87 16.76
N GLU A 95 -9.69 -22.20 16.78
CA GLU A 95 -9.71 -23.07 17.96
C GLU A 95 -11.06 -23.32 18.68
N GLN A 96 -11.79 -24.32 18.19
CA GLN A 96 -12.45 -25.28 19.09
C GLN A 96 -11.51 -26.47 19.28
N GLY A 97 -10.68 -26.40 20.32
CA GLY A 97 -9.84 -27.52 20.76
C GLY A 97 -10.68 -28.76 21.13
N PRO A 98 -10.08 -29.96 21.14
CA PRO A 98 -10.83 -31.20 21.23
C PRO A 98 -11.54 -31.32 22.58
N ARG A 99 -12.87 -31.49 22.54
CA ARG A 99 -13.67 -31.86 23.72
C ARG A 99 -13.11 -33.17 24.27
N ARG A 100 -12.46 -33.13 25.45
CA ARG A 100 -12.14 -34.37 26.18
C ARG A 100 -13.45 -35.04 26.56
N SER A 101 -13.77 -36.14 25.88
CA SER A 101 -14.77 -37.08 26.37
C SER A 101 -14.22 -37.76 27.62
N LYS A 102 -14.94 -37.61 28.73
CA LYS A 102 -14.75 -38.36 29.96
C LYS A 102 -15.55 -39.66 29.79
N ALA A 103 -14.89 -40.79 29.67
CA ALA A 103 -15.54 -42.10 29.75
C ALA A 103 -15.51 -42.59 31.21
N PRO A 104 -16.59 -43.21 31.71
CA PRO A 104 -16.60 -43.93 32.98
C PRO A 104 -15.84 -45.27 32.91
#